data_AF-F7KYX3-F1
#
_entry.id   AF-F7KYX3-F1
#
_cell.length_a   1.000
_cell.length_b   1.000
_cell.length_c   1.000
_cell.angle_alpha   90.00
_cell.angle_beta   90.00
_cell.angle_gamma   90.00
#
_symmetry.space_group_name_H-M   'P 1'
#
loop_
_entity.id
_entity.type
_entity.pdbx_description
1 polymer ?
#
loop_
_entity_poly.entity_id
_entity_poly.type
_entity_poly.pdbx_seq_one_letter_code
_entity_poly.pdbx_strand_id
1 'polypeptide(L)'
;MRGRFFYVIFYLSTLFLVIACKPVSEFIEPVNYIETVKKIEINSPDYNNNKMINLENLVYSFLKTNYDDVTKENITWEEEGKLENGALIKASYKDAFVEIRAIKNGDFIEVKPIEIDFRDKNSNRYNILNVPFKNVTNEANVSNNTSTNTSYNDLVPNNNTNSSNEDYSSNYNNNSSEEEPYSKYKNKFGIVVNDKYIGGDFIEFVKNADYEESFYLKEQFWEMADNMYVTKDKKTYYYLFDIINKLEEKADTNMPRIDFLEVEGKKLYYTVGFPKDYNANTPSWIQFEIFERKFQDGLALRTAHVSCAINGIEYKDWEAIDAIYK
;
A
#
# COMPACT_ATOMS: atom_id res chain seq x y z
N MET A 1 -55.60 7.97 36.87
CA MET A 1 -54.22 8.21 36.39
C MET A 1 -54.01 7.57 35.00
N ARG A 2 -54.68 8.06 33.95
CA ARG A 2 -54.50 7.54 32.57
C ARG A 2 -54.27 8.64 31.52
N GLY A 3 -54.49 9.91 31.84
CA GLY A 3 -54.27 11.01 30.88
C GLY A 3 -52.84 11.55 30.83
N ARG A 4 -52.06 11.47 31.93
CA ARG A 4 -50.72 12.07 31.99
C ARG A 4 -49.60 11.21 31.41
N PHE A 5 -49.81 9.89 31.31
CA PHE A 5 -48.79 8.96 30.79
C PHE A 5 -48.69 9.02 29.25
N PHE A 6 -49.81 9.26 28.56
CA PHE A 6 -49.82 9.38 27.10
C PHE A 6 -49.16 10.68 26.60
N TYR A 7 -49.29 11.80 27.32
CA TYR A 7 -48.63 13.04 26.94
C TYR A 7 -47.10 12.97 27.05
N VAL A 8 -46.56 12.23 28.04
CA VAL A 8 -45.11 12.06 28.19
C VAL A 8 -44.54 11.19 27.07
N ILE A 9 -45.22 10.10 26.70
CA ILE A 9 -44.79 9.24 25.59
C ILE A 9 -44.87 9.98 24.25
N PHE A 10 -45.92 10.79 24.03
CA PHE A 10 -46.08 11.55 22.79
C PHE A 10 -45.04 12.66 22.62
N TYR A 11 -44.68 13.35 23.72
CA TYR A 11 -43.59 14.33 23.68
C TYR A 11 -42.22 13.69 23.47
N LEU A 12 -41.97 12.52 24.06
CA LEU A 12 -40.72 11.78 23.89
C LEU A 12 -40.56 11.24 22.45
N SER A 13 -41.64 10.80 21.82
CA SER A 13 -41.63 10.37 20.41
C SER A 13 -41.47 11.55 19.45
N THR A 14 -42.04 12.72 19.76
CA THR A 14 -41.79 13.93 18.95
C THR A 14 -40.36 14.44 19.10
N LEU A 15 -39.74 14.33 20.29
CA LEU A 15 -38.34 14.73 20.48
C LEU A 15 -37.36 13.82 19.72
N PHE A 16 -37.66 12.52 19.62
CA PHE A 16 -36.91 11.58 18.78
C PHE A 16 -37.06 11.87 17.28
N LEU A 17 -38.22 12.37 16.84
CA LEU A 17 -38.45 12.73 15.44
C LEU A 17 -37.75 14.04 15.02
N VAL A 18 -37.55 15.01 15.92
CA VAL A 18 -36.79 16.22 15.56
C VAL A 18 -35.28 15.97 15.53
N ILE A 19 -34.78 14.99 16.29
CA ILE A 19 -33.37 14.57 16.23
C ILE A 19 -33.08 13.74 14.97
N ALA A 20 -34.07 12.99 14.46
CA ALA A 20 -33.95 12.20 13.23
C ALA A 20 -34.07 13.03 11.93
N CYS A 21 -34.39 14.33 12.02
CA CYS A 21 -34.58 15.21 10.85
C CYS A 21 -33.48 16.26 10.65
N LYS A 22 -32.34 16.13 11.36
CA LYS A 22 -31.12 16.83 10.94
C LYS A 22 -30.39 15.93 9.94
N PRO A 23 -30.04 16.43 8.74
CA PRO A 23 -29.19 15.65 7.87
C PRO A 23 -27.90 15.33 8.61
N VAL A 24 -27.48 14.07 8.58
CA VAL A 24 -26.24 13.54 9.19
C VAL A 24 -24.99 14.30 8.70
N SER A 25 -25.13 15.21 7.73
CA SER A 25 -24.09 16.11 7.26
C SER A 25 -23.59 17.14 8.29
N GLU A 26 -24.32 17.42 9.38
CA GLU A 26 -23.90 18.40 10.40
C GLU A 26 -22.95 17.84 11.49
N PHE A 27 -22.65 16.54 11.50
CA PHE A 27 -21.75 15.91 12.49
C PHE A 27 -20.40 15.46 11.92
N ILE A 28 -20.14 15.75 10.65
CA ILE A 28 -18.84 15.46 10.03
C ILE A 28 -18.02 16.75 10.15
N GLU A 29 -16.96 16.73 10.97
CA GLU A 29 -15.98 17.82 10.99
C GLU A 29 -15.60 18.19 9.54
N PRO A 30 -15.51 19.48 9.20
CA PRO A 30 -15.13 19.88 7.85
C PRO A 30 -13.76 19.27 7.54
N VAL A 31 -13.73 18.36 6.56
CA VAL A 31 -12.50 17.69 6.14
C VAL A 31 -11.60 18.75 5.52
N ASN A 32 -10.46 19.03 6.16
CA ASN A 32 -9.44 19.88 5.57
C ASN A 32 -8.67 19.08 4.53
N TYR A 33 -9.16 19.08 3.29
CA TYR A 33 -8.58 18.31 2.19
C TYR A 33 -7.13 18.70 1.92
N ILE A 34 -6.80 20.00 1.96
CA ILE A 34 -5.44 20.48 1.69
C ILE A 34 -4.44 19.93 2.71
N GLU A 35 -4.70 20.11 4.00
CA GLU A 35 -3.80 19.63 5.06
C GLU A 35 -3.71 18.10 5.11
N THR A 36 -4.78 17.41 4.70
CA THR A 36 -4.77 15.94 4.57
C THR A 36 -3.90 15.52 3.39
N VAL A 37 -4.12 16.11 2.21
CA VAL A 37 -3.40 15.80 0.97
C VAL A 37 -1.90 16.02 1.12
N LYS A 38 -1.46 17.13 1.71
CA LYS A 38 -0.03 17.41 1.95
C LYS A 38 0.72 16.27 2.65
N LYS A 39 0.03 15.55 3.54
CA LYS A 39 0.59 14.49 4.38
C LYS A 39 0.49 13.09 3.76
N ILE A 40 -0.25 12.92 2.67
CA ILE A 40 -0.34 11.63 1.98
C ILE A 40 1.03 11.29 1.41
N GLU A 41 1.50 10.08 1.71
CA GLU A 41 2.75 9.54 1.21
C GLU A 41 2.49 8.66 0.01
N ILE A 42 3.28 8.86 -1.05
CA ILE A 42 3.22 8.05 -2.26
C ILE A 42 4.65 7.62 -2.65
N ASN A 43 4.76 6.60 -3.49
CA ASN A 43 6.07 6.17 -3.99
C ASN A 43 6.76 7.32 -4.70
N SER A 44 8.03 7.56 -4.33
CA SER A 44 8.84 8.54 -5.04
C SER A 44 9.00 8.11 -6.50
N PRO A 45 8.69 9.00 -7.46
CA PRO A 45 8.97 8.76 -8.87
C PRO A 45 10.45 8.85 -9.26
N ASP A 46 11.33 9.21 -8.32
CA ASP A 46 12.77 9.05 -8.51
C ASP A 46 13.10 7.54 -8.58
N TYR A 47 13.37 7.06 -9.79
CA TYR A 47 13.67 5.67 -10.13
C TYR A 47 14.78 5.04 -9.27
N ASN A 48 15.61 5.85 -8.60
CA ASN A 48 16.72 5.38 -7.76
C ASN A 48 16.42 5.37 -6.26
N ASN A 49 15.23 5.80 -5.84
CA ASN A 49 14.90 5.98 -4.43
C ASN A 49 13.56 5.32 -4.10
N ASN A 50 13.59 4.07 -3.61
CA ASN A 50 12.42 3.31 -3.11
C ASN A 50 11.80 3.92 -1.83
N LYS A 51 12.00 5.21 -1.55
CA LYS A 51 11.46 5.89 -0.37
C LYS A 51 10.11 6.51 -0.70
N MET A 52 9.20 6.44 0.26
CA MET A 52 7.96 7.20 0.21
C MET A 52 8.26 8.71 0.27
N ILE A 53 7.50 9.50 -0.49
CA ILE A 53 7.54 10.96 -0.48
C ILE A 53 6.13 11.47 -0.19
N ASN A 54 6.01 12.42 0.75
CA ASN A 54 4.73 13.08 0.95
C ASN A 54 4.41 14.02 -0.23
N LEU A 55 3.12 14.24 -0.49
CA LEU A 55 2.69 15.05 -1.63
C LEU A 55 3.18 16.49 -1.55
N GLU A 56 3.32 17.07 -0.35
CA GLU A 56 3.90 18.41 -0.20
C GLU A 56 5.34 18.49 -0.73
N ASN A 57 6.18 17.51 -0.39
CA ASN A 57 7.57 17.42 -0.85
C ASN A 57 7.66 17.11 -2.35
N LEU A 58 6.74 16.29 -2.87
CA LEU A 58 6.68 15.98 -4.29
C LEU A 58 6.34 17.22 -5.11
N VAL A 59 5.28 17.93 -4.72
CA VAL A 59 4.86 19.19 -5.34
C VAL A 59 5.98 20.22 -5.28
N TYR A 60 6.60 20.40 -4.10
CA TYR A 60 7.74 21.31 -3.95
C TYR A 60 8.89 20.96 -4.89
N SER A 61 9.29 19.68 -4.95
CA SER A 61 10.37 19.21 -5.81
C SER A 61 10.08 19.51 -7.29
N PHE A 62 8.85 19.27 -7.74
CA PHE A 62 8.44 19.59 -9.12
C PHE A 62 8.44 21.09 -9.41
N LEU A 63 7.89 21.92 -8.52
CA LEU A 63 7.89 23.37 -8.73
C LEU A 63 9.32 23.93 -8.70
N LYS A 64 10.22 23.34 -7.91
CA LYS A 64 11.64 23.70 -7.85
C LYS A 64 12.38 23.41 -9.14
N THR A 65 11.97 22.42 -9.93
CA THR A 65 12.59 22.19 -11.25
C THR A 65 12.21 23.27 -12.27
N ASN A 66 11.09 23.95 -12.07
CA ASN A 66 10.59 25.02 -12.92
C ASN A 66 11.16 26.39 -12.54
N TYR A 67 11.28 26.64 -11.23
CA TYR A 67 11.65 27.92 -10.64
C TYR A 67 12.59 27.71 -9.45
N ASP A 68 13.85 28.12 -9.58
CA ASP A 68 14.85 27.92 -8.52
C ASP A 68 14.56 28.79 -7.27
N ASP A 69 13.70 29.81 -7.35
CA ASP A 69 13.33 30.72 -6.25
C ASP A 69 12.15 30.24 -5.40
N VAL A 70 11.48 29.13 -5.77
CA VAL A 70 10.34 28.62 -4.99
C VAL A 70 10.80 28.09 -3.61
N THR A 71 9.98 28.38 -2.60
CA THR A 71 10.04 27.79 -1.25
C THR A 71 8.68 27.17 -0.93
N LYS A 72 8.61 26.25 0.03
CA LYS A 72 7.35 25.58 0.38
C LYS A 72 6.26 26.54 0.85
N GLU A 73 6.65 27.59 1.57
CA GLU A 73 5.76 28.61 2.13
C GLU A 73 5.10 29.46 1.04
N ASN A 74 5.73 29.56 -0.13
CA ASN A 74 5.26 30.38 -1.23
C ASN A 74 4.38 29.61 -2.22
N ILE A 75 4.21 28.29 -2.03
CA ILE A 75 3.30 27.47 -2.83
C ILE A 75 1.87 27.77 -2.40
N THR A 76 1.04 28.20 -3.34
CA THR A 76 -0.38 28.45 -3.08
C THR A 76 -1.13 27.12 -3.20
N TRP A 77 -1.81 26.71 -2.12
CA TRP A 77 -2.68 25.54 -2.09
C TRP A 77 -4.13 26.00 -2.01
N GLU A 78 -4.96 25.52 -2.93
CA GLU A 78 -6.38 25.88 -2.98
C GLU A 78 -7.26 24.70 -3.41
N GLU A 79 -8.53 24.73 -2.97
CA GLU A 79 -9.56 23.84 -3.51
C GLU A 79 -10.11 24.46 -4.80
N GLU A 80 -9.56 24.05 -5.94
CA GLU A 80 -9.94 24.58 -7.26
C GLU A 80 -11.37 24.17 -7.66
N GLY A 81 -11.85 23.03 -7.16
CA GLY A 81 -13.19 22.56 -7.43
C GLY A 81 -13.70 21.49 -6.47
N LYS A 82 -15.03 21.35 -6.42
CA LYS A 82 -15.70 20.26 -5.70
C LYS A 82 -15.92 19.08 -6.65
N LEU A 83 -15.55 17.89 -6.21
CA LEU A 83 -15.88 16.63 -6.88
C LEU A 83 -17.09 16.00 -6.19
N GLU A 84 -17.79 15.08 -6.87
CA GLU A 84 -19.01 14.43 -6.35
C GLU A 84 -18.82 13.80 -4.96
N ASN A 85 -17.62 13.27 -4.70
CA ASN A 85 -17.21 12.68 -3.44
C ASN A 85 -15.83 13.17 -2.98
N GLY A 86 -15.43 14.41 -3.26
CA GLY A 86 -14.09 14.88 -2.93
C GLY A 86 -13.80 16.33 -3.30
N ALA A 87 -12.53 16.67 -3.39
CA ALA A 87 -12.04 17.97 -3.82
C ALA A 87 -10.95 17.84 -4.88
N LEU A 88 -10.91 18.78 -5.82
CA LEU A 88 -9.77 18.99 -6.70
C LEU A 88 -8.86 20.01 -6.02
N ILE A 89 -7.69 19.57 -5.59
CA ILE A 89 -6.70 20.41 -4.93
C ILE A 89 -5.67 20.86 -5.96
N LYS A 90 -5.38 22.16 -5.97
CA LYS A 90 -4.34 22.74 -6.81
C LYS A 90 -3.25 23.33 -5.95
N ALA A 91 -2.01 22.96 -6.27
CA ALA A 91 -0.82 23.57 -5.70
C ALA A 91 -0.05 24.28 -6.80
N SER A 92 0.18 25.58 -6.66
CA SER A 92 0.74 26.41 -7.73
C SER A 92 1.83 27.36 -7.26
N TYR A 93 2.75 27.67 -8.18
CA TYR A 93 3.70 28.77 -8.06
C TYR A 93 3.93 29.39 -9.44
N LYS A 94 3.53 30.67 -9.60
CA LYS A 94 3.50 31.36 -10.90
C LYS A 94 2.66 30.54 -11.89
N ASP A 95 3.21 30.21 -13.06
CA ASP A 95 2.48 29.52 -14.13
C ASP A 95 2.55 27.99 -14.04
N ALA A 96 3.36 27.43 -13.12
CA ALA A 96 3.46 25.99 -12.91
C ALA A 96 2.52 25.54 -11.79
N PHE A 97 1.91 24.36 -11.95
CA PHE A 97 0.98 23.83 -10.96
C PHE A 97 0.87 22.30 -10.97
N VAL A 98 0.31 21.76 -9.90
CA VAL A 98 -0.03 20.36 -9.73
C VAL A 98 -1.48 20.26 -9.30
N GLU A 99 -2.26 19.48 -10.04
CA GLU A 99 -3.65 19.16 -9.72
C GLU A 99 -3.74 17.75 -9.12
N ILE A 100 -4.40 17.66 -7.96
CA ILE A 100 -4.52 16.45 -7.17
C ILE A 100 -6.00 16.19 -6.92
N ARG A 101 -6.49 15.07 -7.44
CA ARG A 101 -7.84 14.57 -7.12
C ARG A 101 -7.82 13.90 -5.76
N ALA A 102 -8.52 14.51 -4.80
CA ALA A 102 -8.62 14.04 -3.43
C ALA A 102 -10.04 13.49 -3.20
N ILE A 103 -10.18 12.18 -3.20
CA ILE A 103 -11.47 11.49 -3.14
C ILE A 103 -11.73 11.01 -1.72
N LYS A 104 -12.87 11.37 -1.13
CA LYS A 104 -13.31 10.82 0.15
C LYS A 104 -13.73 9.38 -0.04
N ASN A 105 -13.04 8.47 0.63
CA ASN A 105 -13.30 7.04 0.63
C ASN A 105 -13.48 6.57 2.08
N GLY A 106 -14.72 6.54 2.55
CA GLY A 106 -15.03 6.27 3.96
C GLY A 106 -14.48 7.36 4.87
N ASP A 107 -13.60 6.97 5.79
CA ASP A 107 -13.01 7.83 6.83
C ASP A 107 -11.72 8.54 6.39
N PHE A 108 -11.23 8.30 5.18
CA PHE A 108 -9.96 8.88 4.68
C PHE A 108 -10.11 9.54 3.31
N ILE A 109 -9.08 10.30 2.95
CA ILE A 109 -8.92 10.92 1.63
C ILE A 109 -7.92 10.09 0.82
N GLU A 110 -8.37 9.58 -0.32
CA GLU A 110 -7.59 8.83 -1.29
C GLU A 110 -7.06 9.77 -2.38
N VAL A 111 -5.77 9.65 -2.68
CA VAL A 111 -5.15 10.26 -3.86
C VAL A 111 -4.53 9.14 -4.68
N LYS A 112 -4.87 9.08 -5.96
CA LYS A 112 -4.28 8.10 -6.89
C LYS A 112 -3.08 8.73 -7.60
N PRO A 113 -1.85 8.22 -7.42
CA PRO A 113 -0.64 8.83 -7.98
C PRO A 113 -0.70 9.05 -9.50
N ILE A 114 -1.28 8.09 -10.24
CA ILE A 114 -1.39 8.15 -11.70
C ILE A 114 -2.39 9.22 -12.20
N GLU A 115 -3.28 9.68 -11.32
CA GLU A 115 -4.27 10.72 -11.62
C GLU A 115 -3.78 12.13 -11.26
N ILE A 116 -2.56 12.26 -10.72
CA ILE A 116 -1.94 13.56 -10.44
C ILE A 116 -1.46 14.19 -11.76
N ASP A 117 -1.92 15.41 -12.03
CA ASP A 117 -1.57 16.15 -13.25
C ASP A 117 -0.56 17.25 -12.92
N PHE A 118 0.61 17.20 -13.56
CA PHE A 118 1.69 18.15 -13.38
C PHE A 118 1.79 19.06 -14.61
N ARG A 119 1.85 20.37 -14.38
CA ARG A 119 1.95 21.39 -15.43
C ARG A 119 3.16 22.27 -15.19
N ASP A 120 4.10 22.24 -16.13
CA ASP A 120 5.30 23.05 -16.06
C ASP A 120 5.00 24.53 -16.40
N LYS A 121 6.00 25.40 -16.26
CA LYS A 121 5.88 26.82 -16.59
C LYS A 121 5.54 27.12 -18.06
N ASN A 122 5.66 26.13 -18.94
CA ASN A 122 5.33 26.23 -20.36
C ASN A 122 4.01 25.52 -20.69
N SER A 123 3.23 25.12 -19.68
CA SER A 123 1.98 24.34 -19.79
C SER A 123 2.14 22.92 -20.34
N ASN A 124 3.36 22.39 -20.41
CA ASN A 124 3.60 20.98 -20.73
C ASN A 124 3.02 20.09 -19.63
N ARG A 125 2.41 18.98 -20.06
CA ARG A 125 1.76 18.03 -19.18
C ARG A 125 2.68 16.88 -18.81
N TYR A 126 2.70 16.54 -17.54
CA TYR A 126 3.36 15.34 -17.03
C TYR A 126 2.42 14.58 -16.09
N ASN A 127 2.61 13.27 -16.03
CA ASN A 127 2.08 12.43 -14.97
C ASN A 127 3.25 12.03 -14.06
N ILE A 128 2.95 11.30 -12.98
CA ILE A 128 3.98 10.92 -12.01
C ILE A 128 5.11 10.06 -12.60
N LEU A 129 4.92 9.40 -13.75
CA LEU A 129 5.92 8.51 -14.35
C LEU A 129 6.97 9.25 -15.21
N ASN A 130 6.63 10.44 -15.71
CA ASN A 130 7.47 11.19 -16.66
C ASN A 130 7.77 12.63 -16.23
N VAL A 131 7.41 12.99 -15.01
CA VAL A 131 7.68 14.31 -14.43
C VAL A 131 9.19 14.50 -14.21
N PRO A 132 9.77 15.62 -14.65
CA PRO A 132 11.21 15.85 -14.58
C PRO A 132 11.61 16.26 -13.16
N PHE A 133 12.19 15.34 -12.39
CA PHE A 133 12.86 15.67 -11.12
C PHE A 133 14.32 16.03 -11.37
N LYS A 134 14.75 17.15 -10.81
CA LYS A 134 16.17 17.40 -10.57
C LYS A 134 16.51 16.62 -9.30
N ASN A 135 17.54 15.77 -9.34
CA ASN A 135 18.08 15.15 -8.14
C ASN A 135 18.40 16.26 -7.13
N VAL A 136 17.60 16.39 -6.08
CA VAL A 136 17.91 17.25 -4.94
C VAL A 136 18.89 16.50 -4.04
N THR A 137 20.01 16.06 -4.61
CA THR A 137 21.17 15.61 -3.85
C THR A 137 22.04 16.83 -3.58
N ASN A 138 22.05 17.26 -2.32
CA ASN A 138 23.00 18.20 -1.71
C ASN A 138 22.77 19.71 -1.92
N GLU A 139 21.65 20.25 -1.44
CA GLU A 139 21.61 21.65 -0.97
C GLU A 139 21.47 21.68 0.56
N ALA A 140 22.48 21.16 1.25
CA ALA A 140 22.75 21.46 2.65
C ALA A 140 24.21 21.11 2.97
N ASN A 141 25.15 21.84 2.37
CA ASN A 141 26.44 22.14 2.99
C ASN A 141 26.91 23.48 2.42
N VAL A 142 26.41 24.55 3.05
CA VAL A 142 27.04 25.85 2.98
C VAL A 142 28.42 25.73 3.63
N SER A 143 29.47 25.78 2.83
CA SER A 143 30.75 26.29 3.29
C SER A 143 31.38 27.15 2.20
N ASN A 144 31.56 28.42 2.57
CA ASN A 144 32.22 29.46 1.78
C ASN A 144 33.56 28.96 1.23
N ASN A 145 33.70 28.90 -0.09
CA ASN A 145 35.03 28.79 -0.70
C ASN A 145 35.66 30.18 -0.78
N THR A 146 36.42 30.52 0.26
CA THR A 146 37.57 31.41 0.09
C THR A 146 38.66 30.62 -0.64
N SER A 147 39.10 31.18 -1.76
CA SER A 147 40.16 30.72 -2.62
C SER A 147 41.52 30.75 -1.94
N THR A 148 42.30 29.67 -2.04
CA THR A 148 43.77 29.72 -2.11
C THR A 148 44.31 28.54 -2.92
N ASN A 149 45.07 28.87 -3.96
CA ASN A 149 45.96 27.98 -4.70
C ASN A 149 47.07 27.43 -3.79
N THR A 150 47.46 26.17 -4.00
CA THR A 150 48.87 25.82 -4.28
C THR A 150 49.02 24.40 -4.84
N SER A 151 49.84 24.31 -5.87
CA SER A 151 50.47 23.15 -6.52
C SER A 151 51.37 22.35 -5.57
N TYR A 152 51.49 21.03 -5.78
CA TYR A 152 52.77 20.32 -6.03
C TYR A 152 52.54 18.82 -6.29
N ASN A 153 53.28 18.29 -7.28
CA ASN A 153 53.36 16.88 -7.65
C ASN A 153 54.29 16.08 -6.70
N ASP A 154 54.09 14.75 -6.71
CA ASP A 154 55.11 13.68 -6.83
C ASP A 154 55.10 12.55 -5.78
N LEU A 155 54.97 11.33 -6.33
CA LEU A 155 55.65 10.06 -6.03
C LEU A 155 55.26 9.19 -4.80
N VAL A 156 54.92 7.94 -5.15
CA VAL A 156 54.77 6.67 -4.36
C VAL A 156 56.20 6.11 -4.11
N PRO A 157 56.58 5.37 -3.01
CA PRO A 157 55.92 4.12 -2.55
C PRO A 157 55.98 3.69 -1.05
N ASN A 158 54.91 2.96 -0.67
CA ASN A 158 54.81 1.72 0.14
C ASN A 158 55.60 1.52 1.47
N ASN A 159 54.88 1.32 2.60
CA ASN A 159 54.92 0.06 3.36
C ASN A 159 53.95 0.03 4.56
N ASN A 160 53.37 -1.16 4.76
CA ASN A 160 52.45 -1.62 5.82
C ASN A 160 52.76 -1.17 7.26
N THR A 161 51.71 -0.84 8.02
CA THR A 161 51.45 -1.47 9.34
C THR A 161 50.01 -1.25 9.78
N ASN A 162 49.34 -2.36 10.13
CA ASN A 162 47.97 -2.44 10.65
C ASN A 162 47.79 -1.67 11.96
N SER A 163 46.69 -0.93 12.07
CA SER A 163 45.98 -0.71 13.34
C SER A 163 44.50 -0.50 13.06
N SER A 164 43.71 -1.40 13.63
CA SER A 164 42.25 -1.58 13.60
C SER A 164 41.40 -0.32 13.73
N ASN A 165 40.49 -0.13 12.77
CA ASN A 165 39.18 0.51 12.92
C ASN A 165 38.17 -0.37 12.18
N GLU A 166 37.35 -1.13 12.91
CA GLU A 166 36.18 -1.81 12.33
C GLU A 166 35.01 -0.81 12.29
N ASP A 167 35.03 0.05 11.27
CA ASP A 167 33.80 0.65 10.75
C ASP A 167 33.20 -0.33 9.74
N TYR A 168 32.08 -0.96 10.11
CA TYR A 168 31.27 -1.77 9.20
C TYR A 168 30.61 -0.86 8.15
N SER A 169 31.38 -0.46 7.13
CA SER A 169 30.80 -0.04 5.85
C SER A 169 30.58 -1.29 5.01
N SER A 170 29.34 -1.79 4.95
CA SER A 170 28.97 -2.76 3.91
C SER A 170 28.93 -2.02 2.57
N ASN A 171 30.07 -2.00 1.92
CA ASN A 171 30.26 -1.51 0.56
C ASN A 171 29.61 -2.51 -0.41
N TYR A 172 28.29 -2.49 -0.52
CA TYR A 172 27.58 -3.20 -1.59
C TYR A 172 27.64 -2.35 -2.86
N ASN A 173 28.82 -2.32 -3.48
CA ASN A 173 28.93 -2.05 -4.91
C ASN A 173 28.41 -3.29 -5.66
N ASN A 174 27.10 -3.45 -5.73
CA ASN A 174 26.48 -4.34 -6.71
C ASN A 174 26.27 -3.56 -8.00
N ASN A 175 27.36 -3.37 -8.76
CA ASN A 175 27.24 -3.41 -10.22
C ASN A 175 27.05 -4.88 -10.61
N SER A 176 25.87 -5.42 -10.33
CA SER A 176 25.37 -6.64 -10.94
C SER A 176 24.21 -6.23 -11.83
N SER A 177 24.45 -6.18 -13.14
CA SER A 177 23.43 -6.06 -14.16
C SER A 177 22.73 -7.41 -14.36
N GLU A 178 22.24 -8.02 -13.28
CA GLU A 178 21.24 -9.08 -13.35
C GLU A 178 19.90 -8.38 -13.18
N GLU A 179 19.22 -8.09 -14.30
CA GLU A 179 17.84 -7.61 -14.25
C GLU A 179 17.03 -8.62 -13.43
N GLU A 180 16.47 -8.19 -12.29
CA GLU A 180 15.58 -9.05 -11.51
C GLU A 180 14.49 -9.61 -12.46
N PRO A 181 14.23 -10.93 -12.42
CA PRO A 181 13.47 -11.66 -13.46
C PRO A 181 12.02 -11.18 -13.67
N TYR A 182 11.55 -10.17 -12.93
CA TYR A 182 10.20 -9.63 -13.04
C TYR A 182 10.13 -8.10 -12.99
N SER A 183 11.26 -7.39 -13.20
CA SER A 183 11.30 -5.92 -13.25
C SER A 183 10.28 -5.32 -14.25
N LYS A 184 10.01 -6.02 -15.36
CA LYS A 184 8.98 -5.66 -16.35
C LYS A 184 7.56 -5.59 -15.76
N TYR A 185 7.24 -6.43 -14.79
CA TYR A 185 5.90 -6.55 -14.19
C TYR A 185 5.70 -5.63 -12.99
N LYS A 186 6.78 -5.25 -12.30
CA LYS A 186 6.75 -4.26 -11.22
C LYS A 186 6.06 -2.97 -11.64
N ASN A 187 6.36 -2.48 -12.84
CA ASN A 187 5.73 -1.26 -13.36
C ASN A 187 4.27 -1.46 -13.77
N LYS A 188 3.87 -2.69 -14.12
CA LYS A 188 2.50 -3.00 -14.54
C LYS A 188 1.56 -3.18 -13.35
N PHE A 189 2.01 -3.91 -12.34
CA PHE A 189 1.14 -4.36 -11.25
C PHE A 189 1.44 -3.64 -9.94
N GLY A 190 2.71 -3.40 -9.61
CA GLY A 190 3.13 -2.86 -8.31
C GLY A 190 3.80 -3.92 -7.45
N ILE A 191 4.23 -3.53 -6.24
CA ILE A 191 5.06 -4.35 -5.34
C ILE A 191 4.55 -4.38 -3.92
N VAL A 192 4.93 -5.40 -3.15
CA VAL A 192 4.76 -5.41 -1.69
C VAL A 192 5.90 -4.65 -1.02
N VAL A 193 5.55 -3.77 -0.09
CA VAL A 193 6.46 -3.00 0.77
C VAL A 193 5.87 -2.99 2.17
N ASN A 194 6.61 -3.45 3.18
CA ASN A 194 6.16 -3.50 4.58
C ASN A 194 4.76 -4.13 4.76
N ASP A 195 4.55 -5.31 4.16
CA ASP A 195 3.29 -6.07 4.21
C ASP A 195 2.09 -5.33 3.58
N LYS A 196 2.36 -4.36 2.70
CA LYS A 196 1.35 -3.64 1.92
C LYS A 196 1.69 -3.73 0.45
N TYR A 197 0.69 -4.09 -0.35
CA TYR A 197 0.78 -4.02 -1.79
C TYR A 197 0.56 -2.59 -2.29
N ILE A 198 1.54 -2.07 -3.00
CA ILE A 198 1.54 -0.74 -3.59
C ILE A 198 1.35 -0.89 -5.11
N GLY A 199 0.09 -0.83 -5.54
CA GLY A 199 -0.29 -1.07 -6.92
C GLY A 199 -1.74 -0.71 -7.19
N GLY A 200 -2.28 -1.29 -8.25
CA GLY A 200 -3.72 -1.25 -8.57
C GLY A 200 -4.55 -2.20 -7.69
N ASP A 201 -5.71 -2.58 -8.19
CA ASP A 201 -6.56 -3.61 -7.57
C ASP A 201 -5.90 -4.98 -7.79
N PHE A 202 -5.40 -5.58 -6.71
CA PHE A 202 -4.60 -6.80 -6.74
C PHE A 202 -5.45 -7.99 -7.19
N ILE A 203 -6.67 -8.12 -6.66
CA ILE A 203 -7.61 -9.19 -7.03
C ILE A 203 -8.00 -9.09 -8.50
N GLU A 204 -8.27 -7.88 -9.00
CA GLU A 204 -8.55 -7.64 -10.41
C GLU A 204 -7.34 -8.00 -11.30
N PHE A 205 -6.12 -7.70 -10.84
CA PHE A 205 -4.91 -8.11 -11.55
C PHE A 205 -4.74 -9.63 -11.58
N VAL A 206 -4.89 -10.33 -10.45
CA VAL A 206 -4.81 -11.80 -10.38
C VAL A 206 -5.83 -12.44 -11.34
N LYS A 207 -7.05 -11.90 -11.39
CA LYS A 207 -8.12 -12.42 -12.26
C LYS A 207 -7.78 -12.33 -13.75
N ASN A 208 -7.10 -11.27 -14.16
CA ASN A 208 -6.87 -10.95 -15.58
C ASN A 208 -5.46 -11.27 -16.06
N ALA A 209 -4.61 -11.82 -15.19
CA ALA A 209 -3.21 -12.12 -15.49
C ALA A 209 -3.09 -13.25 -16.52
N ASP A 210 -2.13 -13.09 -17.45
CA ASP A 210 -1.67 -14.21 -18.25
C ASP A 210 -0.77 -15.17 -17.44
N TYR A 211 -0.26 -16.22 -18.10
CA TYR A 211 0.57 -17.23 -17.45
C TYR A 211 1.82 -16.64 -16.79
N GLU A 212 2.59 -15.79 -17.46
CA GLU A 212 3.82 -15.23 -16.88
C GLU A 212 3.50 -14.20 -15.78
N GLU A 213 2.45 -13.41 -15.99
CA GLU A 213 1.98 -12.39 -15.04
C GLU A 213 1.46 -13.02 -13.74
N SER A 214 0.85 -14.20 -13.85
CA SER A 214 0.34 -14.94 -12.70
C SER A 214 1.44 -15.35 -11.73
N PHE A 215 2.65 -15.69 -12.21
CA PHE A 215 3.78 -16.01 -11.33
C PHE A 215 4.20 -14.79 -10.53
N TYR A 216 4.32 -13.63 -11.19
CA TYR A 216 4.68 -12.40 -10.50
C TYR A 216 3.68 -12.04 -9.41
N LEU A 217 2.38 -12.06 -9.74
CA LEU A 217 1.32 -11.75 -8.78
C LEU A 217 1.26 -12.77 -7.64
N LYS A 218 1.58 -14.04 -7.91
CA LYS A 218 1.66 -15.09 -6.89
C LYS A 218 2.82 -14.83 -5.91
N GLU A 219 3.98 -14.36 -6.37
CA GLU A 219 5.07 -13.92 -5.48
C GLU A 219 4.63 -12.77 -4.58
N GLN A 220 3.94 -11.78 -5.14
CA GLN A 220 3.40 -10.66 -4.36
C GLN A 220 2.33 -11.10 -3.36
N PHE A 221 1.51 -12.10 -3.71
CA PHE A 221 0.59 -12.73 -2.77
C PHE A 221 1.35 -13.34 -1.58
N TRP A 222 2.44 -14.07 -1.83
CA TRP A 222 3.19 -14.74 -0.78
C TRP A 222 3.81 -13.79 0.22
N GLU A 223 4.40 -12.69 -0.24
CA GLU A 223 4.94 -11.65 0.64
C GLU A 223 3.85 -11.06 1.57
N MET A 224 2.61 -10.93 1.09
CA MET A 224 1.50 -10.50 1.94
C MET A 224 0.99 -11.61 2.86
N ALA A 225 0.95 -12.86 2.38
CA ALA A 225 0.38 -14.00 3.07
C ALA A 225 1.13 -14.37 4.36
N ASP A 226 2.44 -14.08 4.43
CA ASP A 226 3.27 -14.30 5.62
C ASP A 226 2.68 -13.63 6.87
N ASN A 227 2.03 -12.49 6.72
CA ASN A 227 1.45 -11.72 7.81
C ASN A 227 -0.08 -11.81 7.90
N MET A 228 -0.70 -12.70 7.12
CA MET A 228 -2.14 -12.93 7.15
C MET A 228 -2.56 -13.88 8.27
N TYR A 229 -3.68 -13.58 8.92
CA TYR A 229 -4.23 -14.37 10.01
C TYR A 229 -5.76 -14.38 10.01
N VAL A 230 -6.32 -15.45 10.60
CA VAL A 230 -7.74 -15.57 10.96
C VAL A 230 -7.89 -15.17 12.42
N THR A 231 -8.91 -14.36 12.75
CA THR A 231 -9.11 -13.81 14.10
C THR A 231 -10.50 -14.10 14.67
N LYS A 232 -10.55 -14.68 15.88
CA LYS A 232 -11.82 -15.02 16.58
C LYS A 232 -12.40 -13.81 17.30
N ASP A 233 -11.49 -13.06 17.89
CA ASP A 233 -11.75 -11.88 18.67
C ASP A 233 -10.49 -11.00 18.65
N LYS A 234 -10.52 -9.87 19.35
CA LYS A 234 -9.41 -8.90 19.36
C LYS A 234 -8.08 -9.43 19.91
N LYS A 235 -8.01 -10.66 20.43
CA LYS A 235 -6.81 -11.25 21.07
C LYS A 235 -6.40 -12.57 20.44
N THR A 236 -7.34 -13.38 19.98
CA THR A 236 -7.07 -14.71 19.43
C THR A 236 -6.97 -14.64 17.91
N TYR A 237 -5.78 -14.97 17.40
CA TYR A 237 -5.49 -15.04 15.97
C TYR A 237 -4.63 -16.27 15.65
N TYR A 238 -4.73 -16.76 14.41
CA TYR A 238 -3.98 -17.89 13.87
C TYR A 238 -3.46 -17.52 12.47
N TYR A 239 -2.15 -17.62 12.24
CA TYR A 239 -1.57 -17.32 10.94
C TYR A 239 -1.94 -18.37 9.90
N LEU A 240 -2.09 -17.96 8.64
CA LEU A 240 -2.48 -18.86 7.55
C LEU A 240 -1.55 -20.07 7.43
N PHE A 241 -0.24 -19.84 7.40
CA PHE A 241 0.73 -20.92 7.26
C PHE A 241 0.77 -21.84 8.48
N ASP A 242 0.54 -21.33 9.70
CA ASP A 242 0.42 -22.18 10.89
C ASP A 242 -0.81 -23.10 10.79
N ILE A 243 -1.95 -22.57 10.33
CA ILE A 243 -3.17 -23.36 10.12
C ILE A 243 -2.91 -24.44 9.06
N ILE A 244 -2.27 -24.10 7.94
CA ILE A 244 -1.94 -25.03 6.86
C ILE A 244 -1.02 -26.15 7.36
N ASN A 245 0.08 -25.79 8.03
CA ASN A 245 1.05 -26.76 8.56
C ASN A 245 0.37 -27.67 9.59
N LYS A 246 -0.52 -27.13 10.43
CA LYS A 246 -1.24 -27.93 11.42
C LYS A 246 -2.25 -28.89 10.78
N LEU A 247 -2.89 -28.48 9.69
CA LEU A 247 -3.76 -29.35 8.91
C LEU A 247 -2.96 -30.46 8.21
N GLU A 248 -1.76 -30.16 7.71
CA GLU A 248 -0.87 -31.15 7.07
C GLU A 248 -0.55 -32.33 8.00
N GLU A 249 -0.33 -32.08 9.30
CA GLU A 249 -0.11 -33.13 10.31
C GLU A 249 -1.28 -34.13 10.44
N LYS A 250 -2.49 -33.73 10.04
CA LYS A 250 -3.73 -34.50 10.12
C LYS A 250 -4.18 -35.07 8.78
N ALA A 251 -3.64 -34.52 7.69
CA ALA A 251 -4.01 -34.90 6.35
C ALA A 251 -3.49 -36.30 6.03
N ASP A 252 -4.39 -37.16 5.55
CA ASP A 252 -4.03 -38.43 4.94
C ASP A 252 -3.48 -38.17 3.53
N THR A 253 -2.21 -37.78 3.43
CA THR A 253 -1.52 -37.42 2.19
C THR A 253 -0.21 -38.20 2.03
N ASN A 254 0.14 -38.51 0.78
CA ASN A 254 1.43 -39.10 0.40
C ASN A 254 2.08 -38.35 -0.78
N MET A 255 1.54 -37.19 -1.15
CA MET A 255 2.02 -36.35 -2.24
C MET A 255 2.35 -34.94 -1.73
N PRO A 256 3.19 -34.18 -2.46
CA PRO A 256 3.43 -32.78 -2.15
C PRO A 256 2.12 -31.98 -2.13
N ARG A 257 2.06 -30.98 -1.25
CA ARG A 257 0.96 -30.01 -1.23
C ARG A 257 0.80 -29.35 -2.60
N ILE A 258 -0.45 -29.08 -2.96
CA ILE A 258 -0.81 -28.27 -4.12
C ILE A 258 -1.49 -27.01 -3.64
N ASP A 259 -1.24 -25.88 -4.30
CA ASP A 259 -1.82 -24.63 -3.92
C ASP A 259 -2.12 -23.76 -5.13
N PHE A 260 -3.24 -23.04 -5.08
CA PHE A 260 -3.67 -22.15 -6.15
C PHE A 260 -4.50 -20.99 -5.62
N LEU A 261 -4.51 -19.94 -6.43
CA LEU A 261 -5.30 -18.73 -6.22
C LEU A 261 -6.43 -18.72 -7.24
N GLU A 262 -7.64 -18.46 -6.77
CA GLU A 262 -8.84 -18.34 -7.61
C GLU A 262 -9.58 -17.05 -7.27
N VAL A 263 -10.13 -16.37 -8.27
CA VAL A 263 -10.89 -15.13 -8.07
C VAL A 263 -12.34 -15.32 -8.49
N GLU A 264 -13.26 -15.14 -7.55
CA GLU A 264 -14.69 -15.05 -7.85
C GLU A 264 -15.24 -13.69 -7.43
N GLY A 265 -15.76 -12.93 -8.39
CA GLY A 265 -16.25 -11.58 -8.13
C GLY A 265 -15.15 -10.65 -7.62
N LYS A 266 -15.26 -10.24 -6.36
CA LYS A 266 -14.29 -9.36 -5.65
C LYS A 266 -13.52 -10.09 -4.55
N LYS A 267 -13.59 -11.43 -4.53
CA LYS A 267 -12.97 -12.28 -3.51
C LYS A 267 -11.87 -13.09 -4.15
N LEU A 268 -10.77 -13.23 -3.42
CA LEU A 268 -9.66 -14.12 -3.73
C LEU A 268 -9.78 -15.33 -2.82
N TYR A 269 -9.64 -16.52 -3.37
CA TYR A 269 -9.60 -17.76 -2.63
C TYR A 269 -8.21 -18.34 -2.74
N TYR A 270 -7.57 -18.52 -1.58
CA TYR A 270 -6.32 -19.25 -1.49
C TYR A 270 -6.61 -20.66 -1.00
N THR A 271 -6.40 -21.64 -1.88
CA THR A 271 -6.69 -23.05 -1.59
C THR A 271 -5.40 -23.85 -1.52
N VAL A 272 -5.26 -24.66 -0.47
CA VAL A 272 -4.18 -25.64 -0.32
C VAL A 272 -4.81 -27.02 -0.21
N GLY A 273 -4.42 -27.91 -1.11
CA GLY A 273 -4.82 -29.31 -1.13
C GLY A 273 -3.70 -30.24 -0.67
N PHE A 274 -4.09 -31.34 -0.02
CA PHE A 274 -3.22 -32.43 0.40
C PHE A 274 -3.62 -33.70 -0.35
N PRO A 275 -3.05 -33.95 -1.54
CA PRO A 275 -3.48 -35.04 -2.40
C PRO A 275 -3.07 -36.40 -1.86
N LYS A 276 -3.94 -37.40 -2.06
CA LYS A 276 -3.67 -38.79 -1.71
C LYS A 276 -3.77 -39.69 -2.92
N ASP A 277 -2.67 -40.36 -3.20
CA ASP A 277 -2.49 -41.24 -4.35
C ASP A 277 -2.60 -40.49 -5.68
N TYR A 278 -2.02 -41.03 -6.77
CA TYR A 278 -1.92 -40.35 -8.08
C TYR A 278 -3.28 -40.05 -8.78
N ASN A 279 -4.40 -40.43 -8.17
CA ASN A 279 -5.74 -40.07 -8.66
C ASN A 279 -6.11 -38.67 -8.13
N ALA A 280 -7.11 -37.99 -8.72
CA ALA A 280 -7.55 -36.64 -8.32
C ALA A 280 -8.24 -36.57 -6.93
N ASN A 281 -7.78 -37.39 -5.98
CA ASN A 281 -8.31 -37.51 -4.64
C ASN A 281 -7.55 -36.57 -3.70
N THR A 282 -8.22 -35.50 -3.27
CA THR A 282 -7.70 -34.54 -2.30
C THR A 282 -8.62 -34.57 -1.08
N PRO A 283 -8.50 -35.60 -0.22
CA PRO A 283 -9.44 -35.81 0.89
C PRO A 283 -9.29 -34.76 1.99
N SER A 284 -8.13 -34.08 2.04
CA SER A 284 -7.91 -32.95 2.93
C SER A 284 -7.53 -31.70 2.13
N TRP A 285 -8.14 -30.57 2.47
CA TRP A 285 -7.87 -29.28 1.85
C TRP A 285 -8.25 -28.16 2.81
N ILE A 286 -7.71 -26.97 2.57
CA ILE A 286 -8.13 -25.73 3.24
C ILE A 286 -8.24 -24.62 2.23
N GLN A 287 -9.26 -23.77 2.39
CA GLN A 287 -9.51 -22.61 1.58
C GLN A 287 -9.71 -21.40 2.49
N PHE A 288 -9.02 -20.31 2.15
CA PHE A 288 -9.17 -19.02 2.79
C PHE A 288 -9.88 -18.08 1.83
N GLU A 289 -11.02 -17.54 2.25
CA GLU A 289 -11.67 -16.43 1.56
C GLU A 289 -10.98 -15.13 1.96
N ILE A 290 -10.43 -14.43 0.97
CA ILE A 290 -9.59 -13.26 1.13
C ILE A 290 -10.23 -12.08 0.39
N PHE A 291 -10.20 -10.92 1.05
CA PHE A 291 -10.63 -9.66 0.47
C PHE A 291 -9.56 -8.59 0.64
N GLU A 292 -9.63 -7.59 -0.21
CA GLU A 292 -8.75 -6.44 -0.14
C GLU A 292 -9.24 -5.42 0.87
N ARG A 293 -8.28 -4.86 1.60
CA ARG A 293 -8.50 -3.69 2.44
C ARG A 293 -7.46 -2.63 2.11
N LYS A 294 -7.92 -1.46 1.68
CA LYS A 294 -7.07 -0.31 1.41
C LYS A 294 -6.67 0.40 2.71
N PHE A 295 -5.43 0.84 2.76
CA PHE A 295 -4.81 1.68 3.80
C PHE A 295 -4.10 2.85 3.12
N GLN A 296 -3.67 3.84 3.91
CA GLN A 296 -2.94 5.01 3.40
C GLN A 296 -1.61 4.63 2.76
N ASP A 297 -0.95 3.60 3.31
CA ASP A 297 0.35 3.09 2.91
C ASP A 297 0.26 1.88 1.96
N GLY A 298 -0.92 1.60 1.40
CA GLY A 298 -1.12 0.54 0.42
C GLY A 298 -2.28 -0.40 0.73
N LEU A 299 -2.34 -1.52 0.02
CA LEU A 299 -3.39 -2.51 0.14
C LEU A 299 -2.91 -3.67 1.01
N ALA A 300 -3.79 -4.21 1.85
CA ALA A 300 -3.51 -5.44 2.56
C ALA A 300 -4.63 -6.44 2.35
N LEU A 301 -4.25 -7.71 2.22
CA LEU A 301 -5.18 -8.81 2.13
C LEU A 301 -5.66 -9.21 3.53
N ARG A 302 -6.94 -9.51 3.66
CA ARG A 302 -7.59 -9.88 4.92
C ARG A 302 -8.43 -11.13 4.71
N THR A 303 -8.36 -12.05 5.66
CA THR A 303 -9.14 -13.28 5.63
C THR A 303 -10.52 -13.04 6.25
N ALA A 304 -11.58 -13.40 5.53
CA ALA A 304 -12.96 -13.31 6.01
C ALA A 304 -13.44 -14.65 6.58
N HIS A 305 -13.25 -15.71 5.81
CA HIS A 305 -13.76 -17.05 6.10
C HIS A 305 -12.69 -18.08 5.85
N VAL A 306 -12.77 -19.18 6.57
CA VAL A 306 -11.93 -20.36 6.38
C VAL A 306 -12.83 -21.58 6.25
N SER A 307 -12.54 -22.44 5.29
CA SER A 307 -13.19 -23.74 5.14
C SER A 307 -12.11 -24.78 4.96
N CYS A 308 -12.35 -25.98 5.48
CA CYS A 308 -11.43 -27.08 5.26
C CYS A 308 -12.18 -28.40 5.15
N ALA A 309 -11.52 -29.40 4.56
CA ALA A 309 -11.84 -30.80 4.77
C ALA A 309 -10.66 -31.50 5.42
N ILE A 310 -10.96 -32.41 6.37
CA ILE A 310 -9.98 -33.31 6.96
C ILE A 310 -10.47 -34.73 6.68
N ASN A 311 -9.76 -35.42 5.79
CA ASN A 311 -10.03 -36.80 5.39
C ASN A 311 -11.49 -37.04 4.95
N GLY A 312 -12.04 -36.09 4.18
CA GLY A 312 -13.39 -36.13 3.61
C GLY A 312 -14.49 -35.51 4.48
N ILE A 313 -14.16 -35.01 5.68
CA ILE A 313 -15.12 -34.32 6.56
C ILE A 313 -14.91 -32.82 6.45
N GLU A 314 -15.95 -32.08 6.06
CA GLU A 314 -15.91 -30.63 5.86
C GLU A 314 -16.25 -29.83 7.14
N TYR A 315 -15.56 -28.70 7.30
CA TYR A 315 -15.74 -27.75 8.40
C TYR A 315 -15.69 -26.31 7.88
N LYS A 316 -16.33 -25.38 8.59
CA LYS A 316 -16.37 -23.96 8.24
C LYS A 316 -16.06 -23.05 9.42
N ASP A 317 -15.44 -21.92 9.13
CA ASP A 317 -15.07 -20.86 10.06
C ASP A 317 -14.37 -21.40 11.32
N TRP A 318 -14.91 -21.10 12.51
CA TRP A 318 -14.32 -21.55 13.77
C TRP A 318 -14.37 -23.06 13.97
N GLU A 319 -15.32 -23.76 13.36
CA GLU A 319 -15.32 -25.23 13.40
C GLU A 319 -14.12 -25.80 12.64
N ALA A 320 -13.70 -25.15 11.55
CA ALA A 320 -12.50 -25.53 10.81
C ALA A 320 -11.24 -25.34 11.65
N ILE A 321 -11.07 -24.17 12.29
CA ILE A 321 -9.92 -23.92 13.17
C ILE A 321 -9.92 -24.89 14.36
N ASP A 322 -11.06 -25.09 15.01
CA ASP A 322 -11.18 -26.04 16.11
C ASP A 322 -10.82 -27.48 15.69
N ALA A 323 -11.26 -27.93 14.51
CA ALA A 323 -10.96 -29.27 13.99
C ALA A 323 -9.47 -29.46 13.65
N ILE A 324 -8.80 -28.39 13.22
CA ILE A 324 -7.37 -28.39 12.90
C ILE A 324 -6.51 -28.42 14.17
N TYR A 325 -6.89 -27.70 15.23
CA TYR A 325 -6.06 -27.57 16.44
C TYR A 325 -6.40 -28.54 17.58
N LYS A 326 -7.57 -29.20 17.57
CA LYS A 326 -7.91 -30.30 18.49
C LYS A 326 -7.25 -31.60 18.05
#